data_AF-A0A966YWP1-F1
#
_entry.id   AF-A0A966YWP1-F1
#
_cell.length_a   1.000
_cell.length_b   1.000
_cell.length_c   1.000
_cell.angle_alpha   90.00
_cell.angle_beta   90.00
_cell.angle_gamma   90.00
#
_symmetry.space_group_name_H-M   'P 1'
#
loop_
_entity.id
_entity.type
_entity.pdbx_description
1 polymer ?
#
loop_
_entity_poly.entity_id
_entity_poly.type
_entity_poly.pdbx_seq_one_letter_code
_entity_poly.pdbx_strand_id
1 'polypeptide(L)'
;MEFFTMIDWSVVIQIIIIDLLLGGDNAVVIALACRNLHPNQRRKGIIWGTAGAIILRVILVAFAVVMLQIPFLKLVGGALLLWIGYKLMVQEDESEHNLDAPDKLFA
;
A
#
# COMPACT_ATOMS: atom_id res chain seq x y z
N MET A 1 -25.81 -3.74 20.88
CA MET A 1 -26.04 -2.28 20.76
C MET A 1 -24.93 -1.51 21.48
N GLU A 2 -24.59 -1.86 22.73
CA GLU A 2 -23.45 -1.29 23.50
C GLU A 2 -22.08 -1.35 22.79
N PHE A 3 -21.80 -2.41 22.02
CA PHE A 3 -20.54 -2.57 21.30
C PHE A 3 -20.37 -1.58 20.14
N PHE A 4 -21.47 -1.13 19.52
CA PHE A 4 -21.43 -0.19 18.39
C PHE A 4 -21.38 1.27 18.84
N THR A 5 -21.79 1.55 20.08
CA THR A 5 -21.69 2.88 20.71
C THR A 5 -20.34 3.12 21.38
N MET A 6 -19.60 2.07 21.78
CA MET A 6 -18.21 2.19 22.23
C MET A 6 -17.21 2.45 21.09
N ILE A 7 -17.62 2.18 19.84
CA ILE A 7 -16.78 2.43 18.67
C ILE A 7 -16.92 3.91 18.30
N ASP A 8 -15.82 4.65 18.41
CA ASP A 8 -15.72 5.99 17.85
C ASP A 8 -15.76 5.92 16.32
N TRP A 9 -16.96 6.09 15.75
CA TRP A 9 -17.18 6.12 14.31
C TRP A 9 -16.31 7.15 13.60
N SER A 10 -15.96 8.25 14.29
CA SER A 10 -15.01 9.26 13.81
C SER A 10 -13.62 8.68 13.54
N VAL A 11 -13.11 7.83 14.45
CA VAL A 11 -11.79 7.19 14.31
C VAL A 11 -11.82 6.19 13.16
N VAL A 12 -12.90 5.41 13.04
CA VAL A 12 -13.07 4.44 11.94
C VAL A 12 -13.05 5.14 10.58
N ILE A 13 -13.83 6.21 10.43
CA ILE A 13 -13.87 6.99 9.19
C ILE A 13 -12.49 7.60 8.88
N GLN A 14 -11.80 8.13 9.88
CA GLN A 14 -10.46 8.70 9.68
C GLN A 14 -9.45 7.65 9.21
N ILE A 15 -9.46 6.45 9.79
CA ILE A 15 -8.61 5.33 9.36
C ILE A 15 -8.91 4.94 7.91
N ILE A 16 -10.20 4.81 7.55
CA ILE A 16 -10.61 4.49 6.17
C ILE A 16 -10.08 5.54 5.18
N ILE A 17 -10.19 6.83 5.52
CA ILE A 17 -9.68 7.93 4.67
C ILE A 17 -8.17 7.84 4.52
N ILE A 18 -7.43 7.66 5.62
CA ILE A 18 -5.96 7.55 5.61
C ILE A 18 -5.52 6.34 4.77
N ASP A 19 -6.18 5.20 4.96
CA ASP A 19 -5.89 3.97 4.23
C ASP A 19 -6.18 4.09 2.74
N LEU A 20 -7.19 4.85 2.34
CA LEU A 20 -7.53 5.13 0.94
C LEU A 20 -6.54 6.09 0.29
N LEU A 21 -6.13 7.15 1.01
CA LEU A 21 -5.12 8.12 0.55
C LEU A 21 -3.74 7.47 0.37
N LEU A 22 -3.32 6.65 1.34
CA LEU A 22 -2.03 5.94 1.30
C LEU A 22 -2.06 4.66 0.46
N GLY A 23 -3.24 4.09 0.20
CA GLY A 23 -3.41 2.80 -0.48
C GLY A 23 -3.82 2.90 -1.95
N GLY A 24 -3.96 4.11 -2.50
CA GLY A 24 -4.39 4.31 -3.88
C GLY A 24 -3.48 3.64 -4.91
N ASP A 25 -2.17 3.68 -4.68
CA ASP A 25 -1.13 3.00 -5.45
C ASP A 25 -1.29 1.47 -5.45
N ASN A 26 -1.61 0.90 -4.29
CA ASN A 26 -1.76 -0.54 -4.08
C ASN A 26 -2.96 -1.09 -4.88
N ALA A 27 -4.04 -0.33 -5.00
CA ALA A 27 -5.18 -0.70 -5.84
C ALA A 27 -4.84 -0.68 -7.34
N VAL A 28 -4.02 0.28 -7.77
CA VAL A 28 -3.57 0.41 -9.17
C VAL A 28 -2.68 -0.77 -9.56
N VAL A 29 -1.73 -1.17 -8.70
CA VAL A 29 -0.86 -2.34 -8.96
C VAL A 29 -1.68 -3.62 -9.09
N ILE A 30 -2.67 -3.85 -8.22
CA ILE A 30 -3.56 -5.02 -8.28
C ILE A 30 -4.37 -5.01 -9.59
N ALA A 31 -4.89 -3.83 -9.98
CA ALA A 31 -5.66 -3.68 -11.22
C ALA A 31 -4.81 -3.93 -12.47
N LEU A 32 -3.56 -3.43 -12.49
CA LEU A 32 -2.60 -3.64 -13.57
C LEU A 32 -2.17 -5.12 -13.65
N ALA A 33 -1.89 -5.76 -12.51
CA ALA A 33 -1.55 -7.18 -12.46
C ALA A 33 -2.69 -8.07 -12.99
N CYS A 34 -3.94 -7.72 -12.69
CA CYS A 34 -5.11 -8.46 -13.15
C CYS A 34 -5.57 -8.08 -14.57
N ARG A 35 -4.94 -7.09 -15.24
CA ARG A 35 -5.42 -6.53 -16.52
C ARG A 35 -5.48 -7.55 -17.66
N ASN A 36 -4.57 -8.52 -17.68
CA ASN A 36 -4.46 -9.52 -18.75
C ASN A 36 -5.26 -10.81 -18.48
N LEU A 37 -6.01 -10.90 -17.38
CA LEU A 37 -6.86 -12.06 -17.10
C LEU A 37 -8.19 -11.99 -17.86
N HIS A 38 -8.68 -13.16 -18.31
CA HIS A 38 -10.00 -13.29 -18.91
C HIS A 38 -11.07 -12.60 -18.03
N PRO A 39 -12.08 -11.94 -18.62
CA PRO A 39 -13.03 -11.09 -17.87
C PRO A 39 -13.73 -11.81 -16.71
N ASN A 40 -13.96 -13.12 -16.82
CA ASN A 40 -14.52 -13.95 -15.74
C ASN A 40 -13.54 -14.26 -14.60
N GLN A 41 -12.23 -14.30 -14.87
CA GLN A 41 -11.20 -14.55 -13.85
C GLN A 41 -10.64 -13.25 -13.26
N ARG A 42 -10.69 -12.14 -14.01
CA ARG A 42 -10.23 -10.82 -13.55
C ARG A 42 -10.90 -10.39 -12.25
N ARG A 43 -12.21 -10.60 -12.14
CA ARG A 43 -12.98 -10.25 -10.93
C ARG A 43 -12.55 -11.10 -9.72
N LYS A 44 -12.28 -12.39 -9.94
CA LYS A 44 -11.75 -13.28 -8.89
C LYS A 44 -10.32 -12.88 -8.51
N GLY A 45 -9.48 -12.55 -9.48
CA GLY A 45 -8.10 -12.08 -9.25
C GLY A 45 -8.06 -10.80 -8.41
N ILE A 46 -8.92 -9.82 -8.72
CA ILE A 46 -9.03 -8.59 -7.93
C ILE A 46 -9.54 -8.90 -6.52
N ILE A 47 -10.58 -9.72 -6.37
CA ILE A 47 -11.12 -10.06 -5.03
C ILE A 47 -10.07 -10.76 -4.17
N TRP A 48 -9.38 -11.76 -4.71
CA TRP A 48 -8.33 -12.48 -3.99
C TRP A 48 -7.09 -11.61 -3.75
N GLY A 49 -6.71 -10.77 -4.71
CA GLY A 49 -5.60 -9.82 -4.58
C GLY A 49 -5.86 -8.78 -3.50
N THR A 50 -7.04 -8.15 -3.52
CA THR A 50 -7.45 -7.18 -2.50
C THR A 50 -7.61 -7.84 -1.13
N ALA A 51 -8.21 -9.03 -1.04
CA ALA A 51 -8.32 -9.74 0.23
C ALA A 51 -6.94 -10.07 0.82
N GLY A 52 -6.02 -10.59 -0.01
CA GLY A 52 -4.64 -10.85 0.41
C GLY A 52 -3.90 -9.58 0.83
N ALA A 53 -4.04 -8.49 0.07
CA ALA A 53 -3.43 -7.20 0.40
C ALA A 53 -3.96 -6.63 1.73
N ILE A 54 -5.26 -6.72 1.99
CA ILE A 54 -5.85 -6.29 3.27
C ILE A 54 -5.33 -7.14 4.42
N ILE A 55 -5.30 -8.47 4.28
CA ILE A 55 -4.78 -9.37 5.32
C ILE A 55 -3.31 -9.02 5.63
N LEU A 56 -2.49 -8.87 4.59
CA LEU A 56 -1.09 -8.48 4.76
C LEU A 56 -0.99 -7.11 5.45
N ARG A 57 -1.82 -6.13 5.05
CA ARG A 57 -1.86 -4.81 5.69
C ARG A 57 -2.20 -4.91 7.18
N VAL A 58 -3.20 -5.70 7.57
CA VAL A 58 -3.57 -5.89 8.98
C VAL A 58 -2.40 -6.49 9.76
N ILE A 59 -1.71 -7.49 9.22
CA ILE A 59 -0.55 -8.12 9.85
C ILE A 59 0.59 -7.10 10.03
N LEU A 60 0.91 -6.35 8.97
CA LEU A 60 1.98 -5.35 8.99
C LEU A 60 1.66 -4.20 9.95
N VAL A 61 0.42 -3.70 9.96
CA VAL A 61 -0.01 -2.65 10.89
C VAL A 61 0.02 -3.16 12.33
N ALA A 62 -0.44 -4.38 12.60
CA ALA A 62 -0.36 -4.96 13.94
C ALA A 62 1.11 -5.03 14.42
N PHE A 63 2.01 -5.49 13.55
CA PHE A 63 3.45 -5.49 13.83
C PHE A 63 4.01 -4.09 14.03
N ALA A 64 3.67 -3.14 13.16
CA ALA A 64 4.11 -1.75 13.25
C ALA A 64 3.63 -1.06 14.52
N VAL A 65 2.39 -1.31 14.97
CA VAL A 65 1.84 -0.77 16.22
C VAL A 65 2.62 -1.26 17.43
N VAL A 66 2.99 -2.54 17.46
CA VAL A 66 3.88 -3.09 18.50
C VAL A 66 5.24 -2.41 18.46
N MET A 67 5.82 -2.23 17.26
CA MET A 67 7.10 -1.55 17.09
C MET A 67 7.04 -0.07 17.54
N LEU A 68 5.94 0.63 17.26
CA LEU A 68 5.69 2.04 17.61
C LEU A 68 5.57 2.30 19.13
N GLN A 69 5.57 1.26 19.96
CA GLN A 69 5.67 1.41 21.42
C GLN A 69 7.05 1.90 21.86
N ILE A 70 8.08 1.74 21.02
CA ILE A 70 9.42 2.28 21.28
C ILE A 70 9.37 3.81 21.25
N PRO A 71 9.77 4.51 22.33
CA PRO A 71 9.83 5.97 22.34
C PRO A 71 10.78 6.46 21.25
N PHE A 72 10.46 7.61 20.64
CA PHE A 72 11.14 8.20 19.48
C PHE A 72 10.97 7.50 18.13
N LEU A 73 10.53 6.24 18.06
CA LEU A 73 10.35 5.56 16.77
C LEU A 73 9.28 6.24 15.90
N LYS A 74 8.24 6.81 16.52
CA LYS A 74 7.20 7.60 15.83
C LYS A 74 7.79 8.82 15.12
N LEU A 75 8.73 9.52 15.76
CA LEU A 75 9.40 10.69 15.18
C LEU A 75 10.29 10.30 14.01
N VAL A 76 11.10 9.25 14.18
CA VAL A 76 11.98 8.73 13.12
C VAL A 76 11.15 8.20 11.95
N GLY A 77 10.08 7.45 12.21
CA GLY A 77 9.17 6.94 11.19
C GLY A 77 8.47 8.07 10.42
N GLY A 78 8.00 9.10 11.12
CA GLY A 78 7.42 10.29 10.47
C GLY A 78 8.42 11.05 9.60
N ALA A 79 9.65 11.26 10.09
CA ALA A 79 10.72 11.89 9.32
C ALA A 79 11.10 11.06 8.08
N LEU A 80 11.15 9.73 8.20
CA LEU A 80 11.42 8.83 7.09
C LEU A 80 10.32 8.86 6.04
N LEU A 81 9.04 8.94 6.45
CA LEU A 81 7.91 9.11 5.53
C LEU A 81 7.99 10.44 4.76
N LEU A 82 8.32 11.54 5.44
CA LEU A 82 8.53 12.84 4.77
C LEU A 82 9.70 12.77 3.77
N TRP A 83 10.78 12.10 4.15
CA TRP A 83 11.93 11.89 3.26
C TRP A 83 11.57 11.06 2.02
N ILE A 84 10.83 9.96 2.19
CA ILE A 84 10.36 9.14 1.06
C ILE A 84 9.41 9.95 0.18
N GLY A 85 8.48 10.70 0.75
CA GLY A 85 7.56 11.55 0.00
C GLY A 85 8.30 12.61 -0.82
N TYR A 86 9.27 13.31 -0.22
CA TYR A 86 10.13 14.26 -0.94
C TYR A 86 10.93 13.58 -2.04
N LYS A 87 11.58 12.45 -1.75
CA LYS A 87 12.37 11.69 -2.72
C LYS A 87 11.52 11.22 -3.90
N LEU A 88 10.30 10.75 -3.65
CA LEU A 88 9.40 10.30 -4.70
C LEU A 88 8.98 11.45 -5.61
N MET A 89 8.63 12.61 -5.04
CA MET A 89 8.30 13.82 -5.82
C MET A 89 9.48 14.33 -6.66
N VAL A 90 10.71 14.17 -6.18
CA VAL A 90 11.92 14.62 -6.91
C VAL A 90 12.42 13.59 -7.93
N GLN A 91 12.18 12.29 -7.70
CA GLN A 91 12.66 11.22 -8.60
C GLN A 91 11.70 10.85 -9.72
N GLU A 92 10.46 11.33 -9.70
CA GLU A 92 9.52 11.14 -10.81
C GLU A 92 10.05 11.74 -12.13
N ASP A 93 10.95 12.73 -12.06
CA ASP A 93 11.60 13.36 -13.22
C ASP A 93 12.80 12.56 -13.80
N GLU A 94 13.34 11.56 -13.09
CA GLU A 94 14.49 10.73 -13.54
C GLU A 94 14.08 9.33 -14.04
N SER A 95 12.80 9.11 -14.31
CA SER A 95 12.27 7.83 -14.81
C SER A 95 12.04 7.81 -16.33
N GLU A 96 12.84 8.56 -17.10
CA GLU A 96 13.07 8.22 -18.51
C GLU A 96 14.10 7.09 -18.63
N HIS A 97 13.57 5.89 -18.86
CA HIS A 97 14.14 4.89 -19.77
C HIS A 97 15.63 4.52 -19.60
N ASN A 98 15.93 3.66 -18.63
CA ASN A 98 17.05 2.72 -18.79
C ASN A 98 16.73 1.34 -18.20
N LEU A 99 15.72 0.71 -18.78
CA LEU A 99 15.69 -0.74 -18.85
C LEU A 99 16.74 -1.15 -19.88
N ASP A 100 17.99 -1.29 -19.43
CA ASP A 100 18.99 -2.09 -20.15
C ASP A 100 18.43 -3.51 -20.27
N ALA A 101 17.81 -3.78 -21.43
CA ALA A 101 17.41 -5.12 -21.79
C ALA A 101 18.67 -6.00 -21.80
N PRO A 102 18.71 -7.11 -21.04
CA PRO A 102 19.83 -8.03 -21.12
C PRO A 102 19.87 -8.61 -22.53
N ASP A 103 20.89 -8.19 -23.29
CA ASP A 103 21.14 -8.54 -24.68
C ASP A 103 21.71 -9.96 -24.80
N LYS A 104 20.95 -10.95 -24.31
CA LYS A 104 21.29 -12.38 -24.44
C LYS A 104 20.07 -13.19 -24.83
N LEU A 105 19.65 -12.96 -26.06
CA LEU A 105 18.96 -13.94 -26.87
C LEU A 105 19.93 -14.36 -28.00
N PHE A 106 20.37 -15.63 -27.96
CA PHE A 106 21.20 -16.36 -28.94
C PHE A 106 22.73 -16.23 -28.88
N ALA A 107 23.38 -17.27 -28.34
CA ALA A 107 24.54 -17.95 -28.93
C ALA A 107 24.63 -19.38 -28.39
#